data_AF-A0A923JVC0-F1
#
_entry.id   AF-A0A923JVC0-F1
#
_cell.length_a   1.000
_cell.length_b   1.000
_cell.length_c   1.000
_cell.angle_alpha   90.00
_cell.angle_beta   90.00
_cell.angle_gamma   90.00
#
_symmetry.space_group_name_H-M   'P 1'
#
loop_
_entity.id
_entity.type
_entity.pdbx_description
1 polymer ?
#
loop_
_entity_poly.entity_id
_entity_poly.type
_entity_poly.pdbx_seq_one_letter_code
_entity_poly.pdbx_strand_id
1 'polypeptide(L)' 'MLWFGTEKARFKLQRRIMGVVLLLAMLFLVVQVEAYLSGCGTAGDVLDGVFISCFAGGMFYLAGRW' A
#
# COMPACT_ATOMS: atom_id res chain seq x y z
N MET A 1 31.27 -4.63 -1.53
CA MET A 1 29.83 -4.25 -1.60
C MET A 1 29.07 -5.52 -1.97
N LEU A 2 28.63 -6.25 -0.96
CA LEU A 2 28.11 -7.61 -1.09
C LEU A 2 26.66 -7.61 -1.59
N TRP A 3 26.41 -8.45 -2.61
CA TRP A 3 25.17 -9.21 -2.86
C TRP A 3 23.93 -8.51 -3.45
N PHE A 4 23.12 -9.09 -4.36
CA PHE A 4 23.22 -10.22 -5.32
C PHE A 4 21.94 -10.14 -6.19
N GLY A 5 22.05 -10.16 -7.52
CA GLY A 5 20.89 -10.39 -8.41
C GLY A 5 20.81 -9.47 -9.63
N THR A 6 20.55 -10.06 -10.79
CA THR A 6 20.15 -9.38 -12.02
C THR A 6 19.02 -8.37 -11.75
N GLU A 7 18.90 -7.27 -12.51
CA GLU A 7 17.84 -6.25 -12.30
C GLU A 7 16.45 -6.85 -12.08
N LYS A 8 16.15 -7.95 -12.78
CA LYS A 8 14.92 -8.75 -12.63
C LYS A 8 14.66 -9.24 -11.21
N ALA A 9 15.70 -9.65 -10.47
CA ALA A 9 15.57 -10.08 -9.07
C ALA A 9 15.21 -8.91 -8.14
N ARG A 10 15.74 -7.71 -8.43
CA ARG A 10 15.43 -6.48 -7.67
C ARG A 10 13.99 -6.04 -7.90
N PHE A 11 13.51 -6.04 -9.15
CA PHE A 11 12.10 -5.74 -9.45
C PHE A 11 11.14 -6.76 -8.82
N LYS A 12 11.51 -8.05 -8.80
CA LYS A 12 10.72 -9.09 -8.13
C LYS A 12 10.62 -8.88 -6.62
N LEU A 13 11.72 -8.47 -5.98
CA LEU A 13 11.75 -8.12 -4.56
C LEU A 13 10.95 -6.85 -4.28
N GLN A 14 11.13 -5.81 -5.09
CA GLN A 14 10.40 -4.54 -4.99
C GLN A 14 8.89 -4.77 -5.12
N ARG A 15 8.44 -5.63 -6.05
CA ARG A 15 7.02 -5.98 -6.20
C ARG A 15 6.46 -6.69 -4.97
N ARG A 16 7.26 -7.57 -4.33
CA ARG A 16 6.86 -8.21 -3.06
C ARG A 16 6.73 -7.21 -1.92
N ILE A 17 7.70 -6.30 -1.77
CA ILE A 17 7.67 -5.24 -0.77
C ILE A 17 6.46 -4.34 -1.00
N MET A 18 6.23 -3.91 -2.24
CA MET A 18 5.06 -3.10 -2.61
C MET A 18 3.74 -3.83 -2.37
N GLY A 19 3.69 -5.16 -2.52
CA GLY A 19 2.52 -5.95 -2.19
C GLY A 19 2.20 -5.92 -0.69
N VAL A 20 3.22 -5.98 0.17
CA VAL A 20 3.03 -5.83 1.63
C VAL A 20 2.55 -4.42 1.98
N VAL A 21 3.12 -3.39 1.35
CA VAL A 21 2.70 -1.99 1.55
C VAL A 21 1.24 -1.80 1.14
N LEU A 22 0.82 -2.38 0.00
CA LEU A 22 -0.57 -2.33 -0.44
C LEU A 22 -1.51 -3.01 0.55
N LEU A 23 -1.10 -4.17 1.09
CA LEU A 23 -1.89 -4.90 2.07
C LEU A 23 -2.05 -4.09 3.37
N LEU A 24 -0.97 -3.46 3.86
CA LEU A 24 -1.03 -2.56 5.02
C LEU A 24 -1.93 -1.35 4.77
N ALA A 25 -1.85 -0.74 3.59
CA ALA A 25 -2.71 0.38 3.21
C ALA A 25 -4.20 0.00 3.16
N MET A 26 -4.53 -1.23 2.72
CA MET A 26 -5.90 -1.74 2.75
C MET A 26 -6.39 -2.00 4.17
N LEU A 27 -5.56 -2.60 5.03
CA LEU A 27 -5.92 -2.81 6.43
C LEU A 27 -6.16 -1.48 7.16
N PHE A 28 -5.32 -0.48 6.90
CA PHE A 28 -5.48 0.86 7.44
C PHE A 28 -6.82 1.49 7.03
N LEU A 29 -7.20 1.37 5.75
CA LEU A 29 -8.48 1.86 5.26
C LEU A 29 -9.67 1.17 5.94
N VAL A 30 -9.60 -0.15 6.14
CA VAL A 30 -10.65 -0.88 6.85
C VAL A 30 -10.80 -0.36 8.29
N VAL A 31 -9.68 -0.14 8.99
CA VAL A 31 -9.70 0.42 10.35
C VAL A 31 -10.31 1.81 10.39
N GLN A 32 -10.01 2.68 9.42
CA GLN A 32 -10.59 4.02 9.35
C GLN A 32 -12.09 3.99 9.05
N VAL A 33 -12.54 3.07 8.18
CA VAL A 33 -13.96 2.86 7.91
C VAL A 33 -14.70 2.37 9.16
N GLU A 34 -14.14 1.40 9.88
CA GLU A 34 -14.69 0.91 11.15
C GLU A 34 -14.74 2.02 12.21
N ALA A 35 -13.69 2.85 12.31
CA ALA A 35 -13.65 4.00 13.22
C ALA A 35 -14.73 5.03 12.90
N TYR A 36 -14.96 5.31 11.61
CA TYR A 36 -16.03 6.19 11.16
C TYR A 36 -17.42 5.64 11.48
N LEU A 37 -17.65 4.34 11.23
CA LEU A 37 -18.92 3.67 11.55
C LEU A 37 -19.19 3.59 13.07
N SER A 38 -18.15 3.47 13.87
CA SER A 38 -18.23 3.45 15.34
C SER A 38 -18.40 4.85 15.95
N GLY A 39 -18.37 5.92 15.14
CA GLY A 39 -18.46 7.30 15.61
C GLY A 39 -17.18 7.81 16.30
N CYS A 40 -16.08 7.06 16.21
CA CYS A 40 -14.77 7.43 16.76
C CYS A 40 -13.87 8.16 15.76
N GLY A 41 -14.20 8.11 14.47
CA GLY A 41 -13.43 8.72 13.38
C GLY A 41 -14.25 9.72 12.57
N THR A 42 -13.55 10.58 11.83
CA THR A 42 -14.17 11.58 10.95
C THR A 42 -14.20 11.09 9.49
N ALA A 43 -15.04 11.71 8.67
CA ALA A 43 -15.04 11.45 7.23
C ALA A 43 -13.69 11.82 6.57
N GLY A 44 -12.91 12.72 7.18
CA GLY A 44 -11.56 13.07 6.74
C GLY A 44 -10.59 11.91 6.88
N ASP A 45 -10.66 11.17 7.99
CA ASP A 45 -9.78 10.01 8.25
C ASP A 45 -10.01 8.88 7.23
N VAL A 46 -11.26 8.69 6.80
CA VAL A 46 -11.62 7.74 5.74
C VAL A 46 -11.07 8.20 4.39
N LEU A 47 -11.18 9.50 4.07
CA LEU A 47 -10.63 10.08 2.83
C LEU A 47 -9.11 9.92 2.75
N ASP A 48 -8.40 10.16 3.85
CA ASP A 48 -6.96 9.94 3.94
C ASP A 48 -6.61 8.46 3.74
N GLY A 49 -7.38 7.55 4.35
CA GLY A 49 -7.29 6.13 4.11
C GLY A 49 -7.42 5.78 2.62
N VAL A 50 -8.47 6.27 1.96
CA VAL A 50 -8.72 6.08 0.52
C VAL A 50 -7.55 6.60 -0.31
N PHE A 51 -7.04 7.79 -0.01
CA PHE A 51 -5.92 8.37 -0.72
C PHE A 51 -4.66 7.50 -0.61
N ILE A 52 -4.32 7.05 0.60
CA ILE A 52 -3.15 6.18 0.85
C ILE A 52 -3.30 4.84 0.13
N SER A 53 -4.48 4.21 0.17
CA SER A 53 -4.73 2.95 -0.54
C SER A 53 -4.62 3.09 -2.05
N CYS A 54 -5.19 4.16 -2.62
CA CYS A 54 -5.08 4.46 -4.05
C CYS A 54 -3.63 4.74 -4.46
N PHE A 55 -2.89 5.51 -3.66
CA PHE A 55 -1.49 5.83 -3.92
C PHE A 55 -0.59 4.58 -3.86
N ALA A 56 -0.76 3.74 -2.83
CA ALA A 56 -0.07 2.46 -2.71
C ALA A 56 -0.43 1.52 -3.88
N GLY A 57 -1.69 1.49 -4.29
CA GLY A 57 -2.16 0.72 -5.45
C GLY A 57 -1.52 1.18 -6.76
N GLY A 58 -1.44 2.49 -6.99
CA GLY A 58 -0.76 3.07 -8.14
C GLY A 58 0.73 2.72 -8.19
N MET A 59 1.42 2.80 -7.05
CA MET A 59 2.83 2.40 -6.96
C MET A 59 3.03 0.89 -7.17
N PHE A 60 2.15 0.06 -6.64
CA PHE A 60 2.18 -1.39 -6.89
C PHE A 60 1.96 -1.71 -8.37
N TYR A 61 1.00 -1.04 -9.02
CA TYR A 61 0.74 -1.18 -10.45
C TYR A 61 1.95 -0.78 -11.30
N LEU A 62 2.59 0.34 -10.98
CA LEU A 62 3.83 0.78 -11.64
C LEU A 62 4.97 -0.22 -11.44
N ALA A 63 5.17 -0.74 -10.22
CA ALA A 63 6.13 -1.82 -9.95
C ALA A 63 5.78 -3.15 -10.68
N GLY A 64 4.54 -3.27 -11.18
CA GLY A 64 4.03 -4.35 -12.02
C GLY A 64 4.45 -4.27 -13.49
N ARG A 65 4.60 -3.04 -14.00
CA ARG A 65 4.83 -2.75 -15.42
C ARG A 65 6.30 -2.60 -15.80
N TRP A 66 7.15 -2.27 -14.83
CA TRP A 66 8.61 -2.26 -14.95
C TRP A 66 9.19 -3.61 -14.55
#